data_AF-A0A7C4YPM3-F1
#
_entry.id   AF-A0A7C4YPM3-F1
#
_cell.length_a   1.000
_cell.length_b   1.000
_cell.length_c   1.000
_cell.angle_alpha   90.00
_cell.angle_beta   90.00
_cell.angle_gamma   90.00
#
_symmetry.space_group_name_H-M   'P 1'
#
loop_
_entity.id
_entity.type
_entity.pdbx_description
1 polymer ?
#
loop_
_entity_poly.entity_id
_entity_poly.type
_entity_poly.pdbx_seq_one_letter_code
_entity_poly.pdbx_strand_id
1 'polypeptide(L)' 'MVPMGRLGEPDEIGPLAVYLASDASSYMTGATVVIDGGYTLW' A
#
# COMPACT_ATOMS: atom_id res chain seq x y z
N MET A 1 17.50 1.63 -2.29
CA MET A 1 17.07 2.37 -3.50
C MET A 1 15.62 2.03 -3.72
N VAL A 2 14.74 2.98 -4.08
CA VAL A 2 13.34 2.66 -4.41
C VAL A 2 13.26 2.29 -5.91
N PRO A 3 12.81 1.08 -6.30
CA PRO A 3 12.77 0.67 -7.71
C PRO A 3 11.95 1.57 -8.62
N MET A 4 10.87 2.16 -8.12
CA MET A 4 10.12 3.20 -8.84
C MET A 4 10.90 4.50 -9.10
N GLY A 5 12.14 4.64 -8.60
CA GLY A 5 13.04 5.75 -8.89
C GLY A 5 12.68 7.08 -8.20
N ARG A 6 11.68 7.07 -7.32
CA ARG A 6 11.22 8.24 -6.55
C ARG A 6 10.72 7.84 -5.17
N LEU A 7 10.62 8.82 -4.29
CA LEU A 7 9.86 8.65 -3.05
C LEU A 7 8.37 8.63 -3.35
N GLY A 8 7.62 7.93 -2.50
CA GLY A 8 6.16 7.98 -2.51
C GLY A 8 5.67 9.29 -1.87
N GLU A 9 4.54 9.77 -2.36
CA GLU A 9 3.83 10.91 -1.80
C GLU A 9 2.79 10.43 -0.76
N PRO A 10 2.50 11.22 0.29
CA PRO A 10 1.52 10.84 1.32
C PRO A 10 0.14 10.45 0.74
N ASP A 11 -0.29 11.12 -0.33
CA ASP A 11 -1.58 10.88 -0.97
C ASP A 11 -1.67 9.50 -1.66
N GLU A 12 -0.54 8.82 -1.89
CA GLU A 12 -0.51 7.47 -2.46
C GLU A 12 -0.82 6.38 -1.43
N ILE A 13 -0.77 6.70 -0.13
CA ILE A 13 -1.09 5.75 0.97
C ILE A 13 -2.58 5.75 1.30
N GLY A 14 -3.22 6.92 1.25
CA GLY A 14 -4.62 7.13 1.63
C GLY A 14 -5.62 6.18 0.95
N PRO A 15 -5.57 5.96 -0.37
CA PRO A 15 -6.50 5.08 -1.07
C PRO A 15 -6.50 3.63 -0.55
N LEU A 16 -5.36 3.08 -0.12
CA LEU A 16 -5.33 1.75 0.47
C LEU A 16 -6.02 1.74 1.84
N ALA A 17 -5.83 2.77 2.66
CA ALA A 17 -6.53 2.89 3.93
C ALA A 17 -8.05 2.94 3.72
N VAL A 18 -8.52 3.69 2.71
CA VAL A 18 -9.94 3.74 2.33
C VAL A 18 -10.43 2.37 1.88
N TYR A 19 -9.68 1.66 1.04
CA TYR A 19 -10.01 0.30 0.63
C TYR A 19 -10.15 -0.65 1.84
N LEU A 20 -9.16 -0.66 2.73
CA LEU A 20 -9.14 -1.52 3.92
C LEU A 20 -10.24 -1.18 4.95
N ALA A 21 -10.70 0.07 4.96
CA ALA A 21 -11.82 0.52 5.79
C ALA A 21 -13.20 0.26 5.16
N SER A 22 -13.25 -0.14 3.89
CA SER A 22 -14.50 -0.32 3.14
C SER A 22 -14.99 -1.77 3.14
N ASP A 23 -16.24 -1.98 2.74
CA ASP A 23 -16.82 -3.32 2.56
C ASP A 23 -16.09 -4.16 1.51
N ALA A 24 -15.32 -3.52 0.61
CA ALA A 24 -14.54 -4.21 -0.41
C ALA A 24 -13.47 -5.14 0.20
N SER A 25 -13.03 -4.89 1.43
CA SER A 25 -12.09 -5.72 2.18
C SER A 25 -12.75 -6.53 3.30
N SER A 26 -14.06 -6.77 3.25
CA SER A 26 -14.85 -7.40 4.33
C SER A 26 -14.37 -8.76 4.83
N TYR A 27 -13.55 -9.48 4.06
CA TYR A 27 -12.95 -10.76 4.46
C TYR A 27 -11.42 -10.73 4.55
N MET A 28 -10.80 -9.56 4.46
CA MET A 28 -9.36 -9.39 4.59
C MET A 28 -9.00 -9.12 6.05
N THR A 29 -8.32 -10.07 6.68
CA THR A 29 -7.81 -9.93 8.05
C THR A 29 -6.45 -10.62 8.18
N GLY A 30 -5.61 -10.14 9.10
CA GLY A 30 -4.29 -10.71 9.38
C GLY A 30 -3.25 -10.55 8.27
N ALA A 31 -3.53 -9.71 7.27
CA ALA A 31 -2.65 -9.49 6.12
C ALA A 31 -1.91 -8.14 6.20
N THR A 32 -0.70 -8.09 5.65
CA THR A 32 0.05 -6.86 5.40
C THR A 32 0.02 -6.55 3.91
N VAL A 33 -0.37 -5.33 3.54
CA VAL A 33 -0.31 -4.85 2.15
C VAL A 33 0.85 -3.85 2.06
N VAL A 34 1.82 -4.15 1.19
CA VAL A 34 3.04 -3.36 1.04
C VAL A 34 2.84 -2.28 -0.03
N ILE A 35 3.15 -1.02 0.32
CA ILE A 35 3.21 0.12 -0.60
C ILE A 35 4.55 0.83 -0.39
N ASP A 36 5.57 0.46 -1.16
CA ASP A 36 6.94 0.94 -0.95
C ASP A 36 7.71 1.22 -2.25
N GLY A 37 7.00 1.32 -3.38
CA GLY A 37 7.62 1.53 -4.69
C GLY A 37 8.52 0.37 -5.14
N GLY A 38 8.31 -0.84 -4.61
CA GLY A 38 9.04 -2.06 -4.95
C GLY A 38 10.22 -2.36 -4.04
N TYR A 39 10.43 -1.57 -2.97
CA TYR A 39 11.60 -1.68 -2.10
C TYR A 39 11.76 -3.07 -1.46
N THR A 40 10.67 -3.74 -1.10
CA THR A 40 10.69 -5.08 -0.48
C THR A 40 11.06 -6.20 -1.46
N LEU A 41 11.02 -5.95 -2.77
CA LEU A 41 11.25 -6.96 -3.81
C LEU A 41 12.68 -6.95 -4.37
N TRP A 42 13.52 -5.95 -4.04
CA TRP A 42 14.84 -5.73 -4.64
C TRP A 42 15.90 -5.30 -3.63
#